data_AF-W9CGV8-F1
#
_entry.id   AF-W9CGV8-F1
#
_cell.length_a   1.000
_cell.length_b   1.000
_cell.length_c   1.000
_cell.angle_alpha   90.00
_cell.angle_beta   90.00
_cell.angle_gamma   90.00
#
_symmetry.space_group_name_H-M   'P 1'
#
loop_
_entity.id
_entity.type
_entity.pdbx_description
1 polymer ?
#
loop_
_entity_poly.entity_id
_entity_poly.type
_entity_poly.pdbx_seq_one_letter_code
_entity_poly.pdbx_strand_id
1 'polypeptide(L)'
;MISEHHYNCRSLTNLSLPTSTIYPISAYTSIKTRDAATLYPDPPPDHYQFLIATPNSQKYRIFFRHPAYPPGDNIIFILHALDHADGGIHHGLAHCACSIFADNRIDGYLSRTCNDEYGDRIDAAWDDILPAGDVDYYFYVPYPSETPLPPANTSRKPYRWPIVTNFQDWRFPKVMHEVFTRHAKSQDAFFVASRQLNWTEAISKRDAKCPITAFISGTEAVHLVPEHEEQRFLSNSMARWNHEFNLEPEHWLRDLSNGVLLRSDMQIAFDFRQFVFFPKGDEGFVVHMLGGYTPDIGQLHHNTRVCIPHCSLAFLYSRFAWSIIPFLTGFLSRPRSSQLVVRSRDDTGERVIEEVTNTFLLPSTEIASQSTSSKSRSRDFAGQDDSDIEHNHRKRRRICRDSSSSHSSDSTKPSLDYNQPTFRASEVETANNIHSPNGVETRIPPHLSPEQFRVEELRREALERQRPENYNPQRPPYDRHRPAIEELEIMGVEIRDELDDEDL
;
A
#
# COMPACT_ATOMS: atom_id res chain seq x y z
N MET A 1 -41.22 68.32 49.49
CA MET A 1 -41.61 67.00 50.05
C MET A 1 -40.47 66.06 49.67
N ILE A 2 -39.39 65.95 50.46
CA ILE A 2 -39.21 65.06 51.64
C ILE A 2 -39.55 63.60 51.27
N SER A 3 -38.77 62.55 51.50
CA SER A 3 -37.33 62.25 51.69
C SER A 3 -37.21 60.71 51.66
N GLU A 4 -36.02 60.21 51.32
CA GLU A 4 -35.35 58.97 51.79
C GLU A 4 -36.13 57.80 52.42
N HIS A 5 -35.85 56.56 51.96
CA HIS A 5 -35.07 55.59 52.76
C HIS A 5 -34.66 54.30 52.01
N HIS A 6 -33.40 53.91 52.23
CA HIS A 6 -32.70 52.63 52.17
C HIS A 6 -33.51 51.30 52.00
N TYR A 7 -32.98 50.33 51.22
CA TYR A 7 -32.07 49.25 51.71
C TYR A 7 -31.81 48.12 50.67
N ASN A 8 -30.54 47.73 50.59
CA ASN A 8 -29.93 46.40 50.41
C ASN A 8 -30.10 45.51 49.16
N CYS A 9 -28.95 45.32 48.50
CA CYS A 9 -28.49 44.08 47.87
C CYS A 9 -28.68 42.84 48.75
N ARG A 10 -29.15 41.72 48.16
CA ARG A 10 -28.69 40.35 48.43
C ARG A 10 -29.17 39.37 47.35
N SER A 11 -28.20 38.87 46.57
CA SER A 11 -27.97 37.49 46.12
C SER A 11 -29.16 36.52 45.95
N LEU A 12 -29.42 36.13 44.69
CA LEU A 12 -29.86 34.77 44.30
C LEU A 12 -29.07 34.39 43.03
N THR A 13 -27.87 33.83 43.19
CA THR A 13 -27.55 32.39 43.08
C THR A 13 -27.69 31.81 41.68
N ASN A 14 -26.54 31.72 41.02
CA ASN A 14 -26.08 30.77 40.01
C ASN A 14 -26.99 29.53 39.81
N LEU A 15 -27.62 29.44 38.63
CA LEU A 15 -27.95 28.17 38.01
C LEU A 15 -26.74 27.75 37.17
N SER A 16 -25.87 26.94 37.80
CA SER A 16 -24.76 26.25 37.16
C SER A 16 -25.30 25.31 36.07
N LEU A 17 -24.98 25.62 34.82
CA LEU A 17 -24.95 24.61 33.76
C LEU A 17 -24.00 23.48 34.20
N PRO A 18 -24.35 22.20 33.96
CA PRO A 18 -23.46 21.11 34.32
C PRO A 18 -22.19 21.25 33.47
N THR A 19 -21.09 21.53 34.16
CA THR A 19 -19.74 21.46 33.63
C THR A 19 -19.59 20.06 33.05
N SER A 20 -19.54 19.96 31.72
CA SER A 20 -19.12 18.76 31.02
C SER A 20 -17.80 18.33 31.64
N THR A 21 -17.87 17.27 32.44
CA THR A 21 -16.71 16.73 33.12
C THR A 21 -15.89 16.10 32.01
N ILE A 22 -14.90 16.82 31.50
CA ILE A 22 -13.89 16.28 30.60
C ILE A 22 -13.12 15.28 31.47
N TYR A 23 -13.54 14.02 31.42
CA TYR A 23 -12.75 12.95 31.98
C TYR A 23 -11.40 12.97 31.26
N PRO A 24 -10.26 12.93 31.99
CA PRO A 24 -8.98 12.72 31.36
C PRO A 24 -9.02 11.34 30.72
N ILE A 25 -9.20 11.27 29.41
CA ILE A 25 -8.96 10.06 28.63
C ILE A 25 -7.44 9.87 28.63
N SER A 26 -6.89 9.29 29.71
CA SER A 26 -5.48 8.89 29.73
C SER A 26 -5.22 7.93 28.58
N ALA A 27 -3.99 7.87 28.10
CA ALA A 27 -3.58 6.76 27.24
C ALA A 27 -3.81 5.49 28.09
N TYR A 28 -4.76 4.66 27.69
CA TYR A 28 -5.21 3.51 28.48
C TYR A 28 -4.90 2.25 27.69
N THR A 29 -4.06 1.41 28.31
CA THR A 29 -3.70 0.04 27.93
C THR A 29 -2.69 -0.13 26.79
N SER A 30 -1.82 -1.13 26.98
CA SER A 30 -0.88 -1.61 25.98
C SER A 30 -1.64 -2.34 24.86
N ILE A 31 -1.13 -2.22 23.63
CA ILE A 31 -1.68 -2.87 22.46
C ILE A 31 -1.77 -4.40 22.62
N LYS A 32 -2.91 -4.98 22.20
CA LYS A 32 -3.09 -6.43 22.14
C LYS A 32 -2.85 -6.93 20.72
N THR A 33 -1.88 -7.80 20.51
CA THR A 33 -1.61 -8.45 19.22
C THR A 33 -2.37 -9.76 19.10
N ARG A 34 -2.67 -10.21 17.88
CA ARG A 34 -3.31 -11.51 17.60
C ARG A 34 -2.24 -12.53 17.22
N ASP A 35 -2.50 -13.80 17.52
CA ASP A 35 -1.65 -14.90 17.07
C ASP A 35 -1.53 -14.94 15.55
N ALA A 36 -0.43 -15.50 15.06
CA ALA A 36 -0.18 -15.61 13.62
C ALA A 36 -1.30 -16.40 12.93
N ALA A 37 -1.72 -15.94 11.75
CA ALA A 37 -2.80 -16.60 11.03
C ALA A 37 -2.44 -18.03 10.65
N THR A 38 -3.44 -18.91 10.70
CA THR A 38 -3.36 -20.24 10.10
C THR A 38 -4.04 -20.24 8.73
N LEU A 39 -3.98 -21.38 8.01
CA LEU A 39 -4.65 -21.56 6.72
C LEU A 39 -6.15 -21.26 6.79
N TYR A 40 -6.76 -21.50 7.95
CA TYR A 40 -8.14 -21.19 8.24
C TYR A 40 -8.14 -20.04 9.23
N PRO A 41 -8.47 -18.80 8.81
CA PRO A 41 -8.50 -17.71 9.75
C PRO A 41 -9.60 -17.97 10.78
N ASP A 42 -9.20 -18.05 12.04
CA ASP A 42 -10.14 -18.08 13.16
C ASP A 42 -10.96 -16.78 13.16
N PRO A 43 -12.20 -16.82 13.66
CA PRO A 43 -12.95 -15.60 13.88
C PRO A 43 -12.11 -14.61 14.71
N PRO A 44 -12.25 -13.29 14.48
CA PRO A 44 -11.56 -12.30 15.29
C PRO A 44 -11.80 -12.55 16.78
N PRO A 45 -10.73 -12.52 17.62
CA PRO A 45 -10.90 -12.61 19.07
C PRO A 45 -11.90 -11.57 19.58
N ASP A 46 -12.51 -11.80 20.75
CA ASP A 46 -13.56 -10.93 21.32
C ASP A 46 -13.22 -9.44 21.30
N HIS A 47 -11.98 -9.10 21.62
CA HIS A 47 -11.50 -7.71 21.64
C HIS A 47 -11.29 -7.08 20.26
N TYR A 48 -11.39 -7.86 19.18
CA TYR A 48 -11.33 -7.43 17.77
C TYR A 48 -12.65 -7.68 17.00
N GLN A 49 -13.69 -8.22 17.64
CA GLN A 49 -14.99 -8.42 16.98
C GLN A 49 -15.61 -7.11 16.45
N PHE A 50 -15.22 -5.96 17.01
CA PHE A 50 -15.66 -4.65 16.53
C PHE A 50 -15.23 -4.35 15.09
N LEU A 51 -14.21 -5.04 14.56
CA LEU A 51 -13.77 -4.90 13.16
C LEU A 51 -14.74 -5.56 12.17
N ILE A 52 -15.61 -6.46 12.63
CA ILE A 52 -16.68 -7.08 11.83
C ILE A 52 -17.78 -6.04 11.53
N ALA A 53 -18.07 -5.18 12.50
CA ALA A 53 -18.96 -4.05 12.30
C ALA A 53 -18.22 -2.97 11.50
N THR A 54 -18.89 -2.34 10.53
CA THR A 54 -18.26 -1.37 9.63
C THR A 54 -17.59 -0.23 10.43
N PRO A 55 -16.24 -0.16 10.51
CA PRO A 55 -15.51 0.86 11.24
C PRO A 55 -15.45 2.20 10.48
N ASN A 56 -16.40 2.46 9.57
CA ASN A 56 -16.50 3.74 8.86
C ASN A 56 -17.09 4.86 9.74
N SER A 57 -17.26 4.61 11.03
CA SER A 57 -17.69 5.63 11.99
C SER A 57 -16.55 6.61 12.26
N GLN A 58 -16.90 7.89 12.35
CA GLN A 58 -15.97 8.99 12.65
C GLN A 58 -15.12 8.74 13.92
N LYS A 59 -15.62 7.97 14.89
CA LYS A 59 -14.89 7.58 16.11
C LYS A 59 -13.60 6.78 15.87
N TYR A 60 -13.36 6.24 14.67
CA TYR A 60 -12.12 5.54 14.34
C TYR A 60 -11.15 6.39 13.51
N ARG A 61 -11.33 7.71 13.46
CA ARG A 61 -10.46 8.58 12.67
C ARG A 61 -9.72 9.53 13.59
N ILE A 62 -8.40 9.56 13.45
CA ILE A 62 -7.54 10.49 14.19
C ILE A 62 -6.95 11.48 13.20
N PHE A 63 -7.12 12.77 13.51
CA PHE A 63 -6.50 13.84 12.74
C PHE A 63 -5.17 14.22 13.38
N PHE A 64 -4.12 14.12 12.58
CA PHE A 64 -2.80 14.60 12.95
C PHE A 64 -2.57 15.96 12.34
N ARG A 65 -2.17 16.91 13.18
CA ARG A 65 -2.10 18.32 12.87
C ARG A 65 -0.70 18.89 13.05
N HIS A 66 -0.41 19.90 12.25
CA HIS A 66 0.78 20.70 12.35
C HIS A 66 0.50 21.95 13.22
N PRO A 67 1.21 22.17 14.33
CA PRO A 67 0.85 23.21 15.30
C PRO A 67 1.05 24.65 14.79
N ALA A 68 1.99 24.88 13.87
CA ALA A 68 2.27 26.22 13.33
C ALA A 68 1.30 26.73 12.23
N TYR A 69 0.44 25.88 11.67
CA TYR A 69 -0.51 26.30 10.63
C TYR A 69 -1.85 26.72 11.23
N PRO A 70 -2.58 27.64 10.57
CA PRO A 70 -3.88 28.09 11.07
C PRO A 70 -4.91 26.94 11.09
N PRO A 71 -5.92 27.03 11.97
CA PRO A 71 -7.04 26.10 11.97
C PRO A 71 -7.67 26.03 10.57
N GLY A 72 -7.89 24.81 10.08
CA GLY A 72 -8.45 24.58 8.75
C GLY A 72 -7.40 24.31 7.67
N ASP A 73 -6.12 24.64 7.90
CA ASP A 73 -4.98 24.28 7.02
C ASP A 73 -3.95 23.40 7.73
N ASN A 74 -4.15 23.13 9.02
CA ASN A 74 -3.19 22.41 9.85
C ASN A 74 -3.36 20.88 9.87
N ILE A 75 -4.35 20.29 9.19
CA ILE A 75 -4.49 18.82 9.15
C ILE A 75 -3.51 18.26 8.13
N ILE A 76 -2.52 17.52 8.61
CA ILE A 76 -1.46 16.92 7.79
C ILE A 76 -1.98 15.64 7.15
N PHE A 77 -2.52 14.73 7.95
CA PHE A 77 -3.02 13.43 7.50
C PHE A 77 -4.02 12.85 8.52
N ILE A 78 -4.68 11.76 8.14
CA ILE A 78 -5.67 11.06 8.94
C ILE A 78 -5.31 9.58 8.97
N LEU A 79 -5.29 8.97 10.16
CA LEU A 79 -5.16 7.51 10.31
C LEU A 79 -6.43 6.90 10.90
N HIS A 80 -6.64 5.63 10.57
CA HIS A 80 -7.71 4.84 11.16
C HIS A 80 -7.24 4.17 12.45
N ALA A 81 -8.02 4.35 13.51
CA ALA A 81 -7.70 3.98 14.88
C ALA A 81 -8.29 2.60 15.21
N LEU A 82 -7.80 1.57 14.52
CA LEU A 82 -8.32 0.20 14.57
C LEU A 82 -7.70 -0.66 15.68
N ASP A 83 -6.91 -0.07 16.58
CA ASP A 83 -6.19 -0.78 17.63
C ASP A 83 -7.04 -1.03 18.89
N HIS A 84 -8.21 -0.40 19.01
CA HIS A 84 -9.12 -0.56 20.16
C HIS A 84 -10.59 -0.42 19.76
N ALA A 85 -11.49 -1.10 20.48
CA ALA A 85 -12.93 -1.11 20.20
C ALA A 85 -13.59 0.29 20.26
N ASP A 86 -13.11 1.13 21.18
CA ASP A 86 -13.54 2.53 21.34
C ASP A 86 -12.83 3.52 20.41
N GLY A 87 -11.96 3.02 19.54
CA GLY A 87 -11.10 3.83 18.69
C GLY A 87 -9.80 4.18 19.39
N GLY A 88 -8.69 3.71 18.83
CA GLY A 88 -7.37 4.05 19.29
C GLY A 88 -6.29 3.63 18.31
N ILE A 89 -5.12 4.25 18.41
CA ILE A 89 -3.97 3.96 17.57
C ILE A 89 -2.72 3.80 18.39
N HIS A 90 -1.87 2.86 18.00
CA HIS A 90 -0.57 2.62 18.59
C HIS A 90 0.31 3.87 18.55
N HIS A 91 0.76 4.33 19.72
CA HIS A 91 1.52 5.58 19.87
C HIS A 91 2.79 5.60 19.02
N GLY A 92 3.59 4.53 19.04
CA GLY A 92 4.82 4.43 18.25
C GLY A 92 4.57 4.48 16.74
N LEU A 93 3.40 4.02 16.27
CA LEU A 93 3.04 4.11 14.86
C LEU A 93 2.67 5.54 14.48
N ALA A 94 1.82 6.19 15.30
CA ALA A 94 1.42 7.57 15.10
C ALA A 94 2.61 8.54 15.13
N HIS A 95 3.51 8.37 16.10
CA HIS A 95 4.73 9.18 16.21
C HIS A 95 5.67 8.92 15.03
N CYS A 96 5.92 7.64 14.70
CA CYS A 96 6.79 7.30 13.57
C CYS A 96 6.27 7.90 12.26
N ALA A 97 4.96 7.86 12.02
CA ALA A 97 4.36 8.50 10.85
C ALA A 97 4.59 10.02 10.82
N CYS A 98 4.31 10.71 11.93
CA CYS A 98 4.55 12.15 12.04
C CYS A 98 6.03 12.51 11.86
N SER A 99 6.93 11.71 12.45
CA SER A 99 8.37 11.90 12.33
C SER A 99 8.83 11.82 10.87
N ILE A 100 8.30 10.88 10.09
CA ILE A 100 8.62 10.73 8.66
C ILE A 100 8.20 11.98 7.87
N PHE A 101 7.00 12.52 8.12
CA PHE A 101 6.56 13.76 7.48
C PHE A 101 7.41 14.95 7.89
N ALA A 102 7.85 14.99 9.14
CA ALA A 102 8.78 15.97 9.66
C ALA A 102 10.25 15.60 9.35
N ASP A 103 10.52 14.93 8.22
CA ASP A 103 11.87 14.62 7.77
C ASP A 103 12.70 13.76 8.74
N ASN A 104 12.06 12.74 9.29
CA ASN A 104 12.58 11.83 10.31
C ASN A 104 13.03 12.54 11.60
N ARG A 105 12.36 13.64 11.99
CA ARG A 105 12.58 14.31 13.29
C ARG A 105 12.00 13.48 14.44
N ILE A 106 12.80 12.53 14.93
CA ILE A 106 12.46 11.63 16.04
C ILE A 106 12.40 12.33 17.40
N ASP A 107 12.98 13.53 17.53
CA ASP A 107 12.94 14.38 18.71
C ASP A 107 11.61 15.13 18.87
N GLY A 108 10.71 15.01 17.89
CA GLY A 108 9.34 15.52 18.01
C GLY A 108 8.49 14.72 19.00
N TYR A 109 7.30 15.23 19.29
CA TYR A 109 6.34 14.58 20.19
C TYR A 109 4.90 14.97 19.86
N LEU A 110 3.96 14.14 20.33
CA LEU A 110 2.53 14.40 20.17
C LEU A 110 2.00 15.17 21.38
N SER A 111 1.08 16.09 21.10
CA SER A 111 0.35 16.90 22.06
C SER A 111 -1.15 16.89 21.72
N ARG A 112 -2.01 17.11 22.71
CA ARG A 112 -3.46 17.36 22.50
C ARG A 112 -3.82 18.85 22.51
N THR A 113 -2.84 19.71 22.82
CA THR A 113 -3.02 21.16 22.89
C THR A 113 -2.16 21.86 21.83
N CYS A 114 -2.68 22.98 21.30
CA CYS A 114 -2.06 23.75 20.21
C CYS A 114 -1.84 25.23 20.61
N ASN A 115 -1.82 25.52 21.91
CA ASN A 115 -2.05 26.88 22.39
C ASN A 115 -0.74 27.67 22.56
N ASP A 116 0.40 26.99 22.64
CA ASP A 116 1.70 27.55 22.99
C ASP A 116 2.84 26.96 22.16
N GLU A 117 4.06 27.49 22.34
CA GLU A 117 5.31 27.09 21.65
C GLU A 117 5.57 25.58 21.71
N TYR A 118 5.24 24.94 22.83
CA TYR A 118 5.59 23.55 23.10
C TYR A 118 4.37 22.61 23.20
N GLY A 119 3.17 23.11 23.51
CA GLY A 119 2.04 22.23 23.78
C GLY A 119 2.31 21.24 24.94
N ASP A 120 1.30 20.48 25.32
CA ASP A 120 1.42 19.51 26.42
C ASP A 120 1.82 18.15 25.86
N ARG A 121 3.10 17.79 26.02
CA ARG A 121 3.62 16.49 25.61
C ARG A 121 2.81 15.37 26.25
N ILE A 122 2.35 14.44 25.42
CA ILE A 122 1.70 13.21 25.90
C ILE A 122 2.77 12.32 26.53
N ASP A 123 2.51 11.92 27.78
CA ASP A 123 3.27 10.89 28.48
C ASP A 123 2.64 9.53 28.19
N ALA A 124 3.11 8.88 27.13
CA ALA A 124 2.68 7.55 26.70
C ALA A 124 3.90 6.76 26.24
N ALA A 125 3.98 5.48 26.62
CA ALA A 125 4.97 4.56 26.09
C ALA A 125 4.71 4.27 24.60
N TRP A 126 5.69 3.71 23.89
CA TRP A 126 5.55 3.44 22.46
C TRP A 126 4.43 2.45 22.12
N ASP A 127 4.17 1.48 23.01
CA ASP A 127 3.15 0.45 22.83
C ASP A 127 1.78 0.81 23.44
N ASP A 128 1.64 2.02 23.96
CA ASP A 128 0.36 2.51 24.47
C ASP A 128 -0.57 2.92 23.33
N ILE A 129 -1.86 2.89 23.61
CA ILE A 129 -2.90 3.29 22.68
C ILE A 129 -3.27 4.76 22.90
N LEU A 130 -3.16 5.54 21.84
CA LEU A 130 -3.69 6.90 21.76
C LEU A 130 -5.18 6.82 21.39
N PRO A 131 -6.10 7.33 22.23
CA PRO A 131 -7.54 7.28 21.95
C PRO A 131 -7.90 8.12 20.73
N ALA A 132 -8.86 7.63 19.94
CA ALA A 132 -9.33 8.39 18.78
C ALA A 132 -10.25 9.55 19.16
N GLY A 133 -11.34 9.27 19.89
CA GLY A 133 -12.22 10.25 20.52
C GLY A 133 -12.58 11.49 19.68
N ASP A 134 -12.97 12.58 20.36
CA ASP A 134 -13.13 13.91 19.77
C ASP A 134 -11.82 14.71 19.87
N VAL A 135 -10.67 14.04 19.77
CA VAL A 135 -9.35 14.63 20.06
C VAL A 135 -8.47 14.59 18.83
N ASP A 136 -7.92 15.76 18.52
CA ASP A 136 -6.88 15.90 17.51
C ASP A 136 -5.50 15.87 18.15
N TYR A 137 -4.52 15.39 17.41
CA TYR A 137 -3.14 15.31 17.87
C TYR A 137 -2.26 16.27 17.07
N TYR A 138 -1.44 17.03 17.77
CA TYR A 138 -0.49 17.97 17.19
C TYR A 138 0.92 17.42 17.32
N PHE A 139 1.67 17.41 16.22
CA PHE A 139 3.07 16.98 16.24
C PHE A 139 4.00 18.19 16.37
N TYR A 140 4.61 18.33 17.54
CA TYR A 140 5.57 19.37 17.86
C TYR A 140 6.98 18.89 17.56
N VAL A 141 7.79 19.78 16.99
CA VAL A 141 9.21 19.55 16.71
C VAL A 141 10.00 20.67 17.37
N PRO A 142 11.03 20.38 18.18
CA PRO A 142 11.88 21.40 18.77
C PRO A 142 12.52 22.31 17.71
N TYR A 143 12.65 23.59 18.05
CA TYR A 143 13.39 24.53 17.21
C TYR A 143 14.84 24.07 17.05
N PRO A 144 15.44 24.25 15.85
CA PRO A 144 16.87 24.05 15.67
C PRO A 144 17.66 24.90 16.67
N SER A 145 18.73 24.34 17.25
CA SER A 145 19.55 24.99 18.29
C SER A 145 20.11 26.35 17.89
N GLU A 146 20.27 26.59 16.59
CA GLU A 146 20.78 27.84 16.01
C GLU A 146 19.72 28.95 15.91
N THR A 147 18.45 28.64 16.16
CA THR A 147 17.37 29.60 15.97
C THR A 147 17.35 30.61 17.13
N PRO A 148 17.44 31.93 16.86
CA PRO A 148 17.47 32.94 17.92
C PRO A 148 16.28 32.83 18.87
N LEU A 149 16.54 33.02 20.17
CA LEU A 149 15.49 33.12 21.18
C LEU A 149 14.67 34.40 20.96
N PRO A 150 13.34 34.35 21.18
CA PRO A 150 12.54 35.56 21.14
C PRO A 150 12.98 36.55 22.22
N PRO A 151 12.73 37.86 22.04
CA PRO A 151 12.95 38.85 23.09
C PRO A 151 12.22 38.45 24.38
N ALA A 152 12.81 38.82 25.53
CA ALA A 152 12.20 38.57 26.83
C ALA A 152 10.75 39.10 26.86
N ASN A 153 9.82 38.29 27.41
CA ASN A 153 8.37 38.54 27.49
C ASN A 153 7.57 38.37 26.19
N THR A 154 8.12 37.72 25.15
CA THR A 154 7.36 37.36 23.94
C THR A 154 7.21 35.85 23.83
N SER A 155 5.97 35.34 23.79
CA SER A 155 5.73 33.93 23.48
C SER A 155 6.09 33.66 22.02
N ARG A 156 6.85 32.59 21.78
CA ARG A 156 7.13 32.12 20.44
C ARG A 156 5.95 31.32 19.92
N LYS A 157 5.74 31.37 18.60
CA LYS A 157 4.83 30.43 17.94
C LYS A 157 5.45 29.03 17.92
N PRO A 158 4.66 27.97 17.70
CA PRO A 158 5.20 26.65 17.40
C PRO A 158 6.13 26.68 16.19
N TYR A 159 7.15 25.81 16.19
CA TYR A 159 8.05 25.70 15.03
C TYR A 159 7.29 25.21 13.80
N ARG A 160 7.38 25.98 12.71
CA ARG A 160 6.89 25.59 11.39
C ARG A 160 7.93 24.70 10.71
N TRP A 161 7.94 23.42 11.06
CA TRP A 161 8.86 22.44 10.51
C TRP A 161 8.51 22.11 9.04
N PRO A 162 9.51 21.82 8.19
CA PRO A 162 9.27 21.52 6.79
C PRO A 162 8.73 20.10 6.60
N ILE A 163 7.82 19.92 5.65
CA ILE A 163 7.13 18.66 5.37
C ILE A 163 7.76 17.96 4.16
N VAL A 164 8.02 16.65 4.29
CA VAL A 164 8.41 15.79 3.17
C VAL A 164 7.17 15.38 2.39
N THR A 165 7.06 15.81 1.13
CA THR A 165 5.80 15.73 0.37
C THR A 165 5.65 14.49 -0.51
N ASN A 166 6.75 13.87 -0.91
CA ASN A 166 6.76 12.64 -1.71
C ASN A 166 7.93 11.75 -1.28
N PHE A 167 7.93 10.49 -1.72
CA PHE A 167 8.97 9.54 -1.35
C PHE A 167 10.33 9.86 -2.01
N GLN A 168 10.32 10.54 -3.16
CA GLN A 168 11.53 10.98 -3.86
C GLN A 168 12.31 12.03 -3.06
N ASP A 169 11.62 12.88 -2.30
CA ASP A 169 12.22 13.89 -1.41
C ASP A 169 12.64 13.32 -0.03
N TRP A 170 12.14 12.13 0.32
CA TRP A 170 12.31 11.52 1.63
C TRP A 170 13.66 10.80 1.80
N ARG A 171 14.51 11.25 2.74
CA ARG A 171 15.80 10.60 3.01
C ARG A 171 15.67 9.49 4.04
N PHE A 172 16.39 8.40 3.82
CA PHE A 172 16.53 7.38 4.85
C PHE A 172 17.28 7.97 6.06
N PRO A 173 16.77 7.81 7.29
CA PRO A 173 17.37 8.45 8.44
C PRO A 173 18.71 7.81 8.81
N LYS A 174 19.61 8.62 9.39
CA LYS A 174 20.87 8.10 9.97
C LYS A 174 20.60 7.18 11.17
N VAL A 175 19.55 7.49 11.93
CA VAL A 175 19.09 6.73 13.10
C VAL A 175 17.63 6.38 12.88
N MET A 176 17.32 5.09 12.77
CA MET A 176 15.94 4.63 12.67
C MET A 176 15.20 4.83 13.98
N HIS A 177 13.88 4.96 13.88
CA HIS A 177 13.02 5.11 15.05
C HIS A 177 13.14 3.91 16.00
N GLU A 178 13.11 4.19 17.31
CA GLU A 178 13.25 3.19 18.38
C GLU A 178 12.31 1.98 18.26
N VAL A 179 11.06 2.19 17.82
CA VAL A 179 10.09 1.09 17.61
C VAL A 179 10.60 0.06 16.60
N PHE A 180 11.44 0.44 15.64
CA PHE A 180 12.05 -0.53 14.71
C PHE A 180 13.35 -1.11 15.27
N THR A 181 14.23 -0.28 15.83
CA THR A 181 15.57 -0.72 16.25
C THR A 181 15.53 -1.70 17.42
N ARG A 182 14.53 -1.63 18.30
CA ARG A 182 14.36 -2.61 19.39
C ARG A 182 14.15 -4.05 18.89
N HIS A 183 13.71 -4.22 17.64
CA HIS A 183 13.50 -5.53 17.03
C HIS A 183 14.67 -6.00 16.13
N ALA A 184 15.82 -5.31 16.13
CA ALA A 184 16.97 -5.70 15.30
C ALA A 184 17.38 -7.17 15.48
N LYS A 185 17.41 -7.65 16.73
CA LYS A 185 17.75 -9.05 17.06
C LYS A 185 16.80 -10.07 16.45
N SER A 186 15.55 -9.69 16.19
CA SER A 186 14.55 -10.58 15.57
C SER A 186 14.70 -10.68 14.04
N GLN A 187 15.54 -9.83 13.45
CA GLN A 187 15.75 -9.69 12.01
C GLN A 187 17.16 -10.13 11.54
N ASP A 188 17.88 -10.88 12.39
CA ASP A 188 19.25 -11.37 12.11
C ASP A 188 19.27 -12.76 11.46
N ALA A 189 18.13 -13.28 10.98
CA ALA A 189 18.10 -14.62 10.42
C ALA A 189 18.77 -14.62 9.04
N PHE A 190 19.88 -15.34 8.94
CA PHE A 190 20.61 -15.50 7.68
C PHE A 190 19.99 -16.61 6.83
N PHE A 191 19.79 -16.33 5.54
CA PHE A 191 19.39 -17.33 4.55
C PHE A 191 20.33 -17.28 3.35
N VAL A 192 20.86 -18.43 2.96
CA VAL A 192 21.68 -18.57 1.75
C VAL A 192 20.84 -19.24 0.67
N ALA A 193 20.47 -18.47 -0.35
CA ALA A 193 19.87 -19.05 -1.55
C ALA A 193 20.94 -19.77 -2.39
N SER A 194 20.50 -20.79 -3.15
CA SER A 194 21.34 -21.34 -4.21
C SER A 194 21.52 -20.29 -5.30
N ARG A 195 22.75 -20.08 -5.76
CA ARG A 195 23.12 -19.10 -6.81
C ARG A 195 22.44 -19.34 -8.17
N GLN A 196 21.75 -20.46 -8.33
CA GLN A 196 21.05 -20.84 -9.57
C GLN A 196 19.56 -20.45 -9.58
N LEU A 197 18.99 -20.05 -8.44
CA LEU A 197 17.57 -19.69 -8.36
C LEU A 197 17.37 -18.26 -8.83
N ASN A 198 16.31 -18.01 -9.59
CA ASN A 198 15.85 -16.63 -9.78
C ASN A 198 15.29 -16.06 -8.46
N TRP A 199 15.21 -14.73 -8.35
CA TRP A 199 14.82 -14.05 -7.11
C TRP A 199 13.46 -14.52 -6.54
N THR A 200 12.47 -14.70 -7.41
CA THR A 200 11.13 -15.18 -7.03
C THR A 200 11.18 -16.59 -6.44
N GLU A 201 11.94 -17.50 -7.06
CA GLU A 201 12.14 -18.86 -6.55
C GLU A 201 12.90 -18.88 -5.23
N ALA A 202 13.91 -18.01 -5.08
CA ALA A 202 14.68 -17.90 -3.85
C ALA A 202 13.82 -17.43 -2.67
N ILE A 203 12.95 -16.43 -2.88
CA ILE A 203 11.99 -15.97 -1.87
C ILE A 203 10.95 -17.05 -1.58
N SER A 204 10.42 -17.70 -2.62
CA SER A 204 9.44 -18.78 -2.45
C SER A 204 10.02 -19.92 -1.62
N LYS A 205 11.28 -20.28 -1.83
CA LYS A 205 11.98 -21.31 -1.05
C LYS A 205 12.29 -20.86 0.38
N ARG A 206 12.64 -19.59 0.59
CA ARG A 206 12.95 -19.02 1.91
C ARG A 206 11.72 -18.95 2.79
N ASP A 207 10.64 -18.36 2.28
CA ASP A 207 9.44 -18.08 3.07
C ASP A 207 8.49 -19.29 3.13
N ALA A 208 8.51 -20.13 2.09
CA ALA A 208 7.70 -21.34 1.88
C ALA A 208 6.17 -21.13 1.82
N LYS A 209 5.64 -20.12 2.51
CA LYS A 209 4.23 -19.77 2.59
C LYS A 209 4.08 -18.26 2.85
N CYS A 210 2.92 -17.72 2.55
CA CYS A 210 2.59 -16.34 2.91
C CYS A 210 2.60 -16.16 4.45
N PRO A 211 3.34 -15.19 5.00
CA PRO A 211 3.43 -14.97 6.45
C PRO A 211 2.12 -14.42 7.05
N ILE A 212 1.21 -13.90 6.23
CA ILE A 212 -0.08 -13.34 6.66
C ILE A 212 -1.20 -14.37 6.67
N THR A 213 -1.19 -15.32 5.73
CA THR A 213 -2.32 -16.25 5.50
C THR A 213 -1.96 -17.72 5.64
N ALA A 214 -0.66 -18.04 5.75
CA ALA A 214 -0.10 -19.39 5.71
C ALA A 214 -0.36 -20.18 4.41
N PHE A 215 -0.90 -19.56 3.36
CA PHE A 215 -1.08 -20.20 2.05
C PHE A 215 0.26 -20.43 1.35
N ILE A 216 0.40 -21.60 0.72
CA ILE A 216 1.56 -21.98 -0.09
C ILE A 216 1.30 -21.71 -1.58
N SER A 217 0.05 -21.91 -2.03
CA SER A 217 -0.36 -21.72 -3.42
C SER A 217 -0.83 -20.29 -3.68
N GLY A 218 -0.68 -19.80 -4.92
CA GLY A 218 -1.14 -18.47 -5.31
C GLY A 218 -0.37 -17.36 -4.60
N THR A 219 0.92 -17.60 -4.34
CA THR A 219 1.82 -16.64 -3.71
C THR A 219 2.82 -16.09 -4.70
N GLU A 220 3.17 -14.82 -4.54
CA GLU A 220 4.12 -14.09 -5.34
C GLU A 220 5.17 -13.41 -4.45
N ALA A 221 6.39 -13.28 -4.97
CA ALA A 221 7.44 -12.52 -4.31
C ALA A 221 7.22 -11.02 -4.53
N VAL A 222 7.20 -10.27 -3.44
CA VAL A 222 6.87 -8.84 -3.45
C VAL A 222 8.02 -8.05 -2.86
N HIS A 223 8.35 -6.92 -3.48
CA HIS A 223 9.39 -6.04 -2.99
C HIS A 223 8.87 -5.17 -1.82
N LEU A 224 9.70 -5.00 -0.78
CA LEU A 224 9.42 -4.06 0.30
C LEU A 224 9.63 -2.62 -0.19
N VAL A 225 10.81 -2.31 -0.72
CA VAL A 225 11.04 -1.08 -1.50
C VAL A 225 10.72 -1.38 -2.96
N PRO A 226 9.69 -0.77 -3.55
CA PRO A 226 9.25 -1.09 -4.91
C PRO A 226 10.34 -0.87 -5.96
N GLU A 227 10.32 -1.66 -7.04
CA GLU A 227 11.31 -1.60 -8.12
C GLU A 227 11.33 -0.23 -8.82
N HIS A 228 10.16 0.43 -8.97
CA HIS A 228 10.07 1.77 -9.56
C HIS A 228 10.66 2.89 -8.68
N GLU A 229 11.03 2.59 -7.43
CA GLU A 229 11.68 3.53 -6.52
C GLU A 229 13.22 3.34 -6.52
N GLU A 230 13.79 2.68 -7.54
CA GLU A 230 15.23 2.40 -7.69
C GLU A 230 16.11 3.63 -7.47
N GLN A 231 15.79 4.74 -8.12
CA GLN A 231 16.56 5.98 -7.99
C GLN A 231 16.65 6.41 -6.52
N ARG A 232 15.54 6.28 -5.76
CA ARG A 232 15.52 6.61 -4.34
C ARG A 232 16.28 5.61 -3.50
N PHE A 233 16.16 4.32 -3.81
CA PHE A 233 16.94 3.26 -3.18
C PHE A 233 18.45 3.57 -3.28
N LEU A 234 18.93 3.93 -4.46
CA LEU A 234 20.32 4.31 -4.72
C LEU A 234 20.72 5.59 -3.96
N SER A 235 19.89 6.63 -4.03
CA SER A 235 20.13 7.93 -3.38
C SER A 235 20.26 7.81 -1.86
N ASN A 236 19.49 6.91 -1.26
CA ASN A 236 19.55 6.60 0.17
C ASN A 236 20.67 5.62 0.54
N SER A 237 21.49 5.20 -0.44
CA SER A 237 22.54 4.18 -0.28
C SER A 237 22.02 2.89 0.34
N MET A 238 20.81 2.48 -0.04
CA MET A 238 20.07 1.40 0.62
C MET A 238 20.69 0.02 0.41
N ALA A 239 21.52 -0.16 -0.62
CA ALA A 239 22.29 -1.39 -0.88
C ALA A 239 23.19 -1.81 0.31
N ARG A 240 23.56 -0.87 1.19
CA ARG A 240 24.30 -1.19 2.43
C ARG A 240 23.55 -2.13 3.38
N TRP A 241 22.23 -2.21 3.22
CA TRP A 241 21.33 -3.02 4.04
C TRP A 241 20.97 -4.35 3.38
N ASN A 242 21.51 -4.62 2.19
CA ASN A 242 21.41 -5.91 1.53
C ASN A 242 22.17 -6.97 2.33
N HIS A 243 21.68 -8.21 2.29
CA HIS A 243 22.40 -9.34 2.88
C HIS A 243 23.52 -9.82 1.94
N GLU A 244 23.31 -9.76 0.63
CA GLU A 244 24.28 -10.18 -0.37
C GLU A 244 25.07 -8.97 -0.92
N PHE A 245 26.25 -8.73 -0.33
CA PHE A 245 27.15 -7.64 -0.73
C PHE A 245 27.76 -7.79 -2.13
N ASN A 246 27.65 -8.98 -2.74
CA ASN A 246 28.22 -9.29 -4.05
C ASN A 246 27.22 -9.17 -5.20
N LEU A 247 25.99 -8.70 -4.94
CA LEU A 247 25.03 -8.43 -6.00
C LEU A 247 25.57 -7.36 -6.93
N GLU A 248 25.46 -7.60 -8.24
CA GLU A 248 25.73 -6.60 -9.25
C GLU A 248 24.78 -5.40 -9.07
N PRO A 249 25.22 -4.17 -9.42
CA PRO A 249 24.42 -2.97 -9.21
C PRO A 249 22.99 -3.04 -9.77
N GLU A 250 22.84 -3.66 -10.94
CA GLU A 250 21.58 -3.90 -11.65
C GLU A 250 20.60 -4.80 -10.87
N HIS A 251 21.09 -5.51 -9.86
CA HIS A 251 20.34 -6.48 -9.06
C HIS A 251 20.24 -6.08 -7.58
N TRP A 252 20.70 -4.89 -7.18
CA TRP A 252 20.68 -4.46 -5.77
C TRP A 252 19.28 -4.44 -5.15
N LEU A 253 18.24 -4.13 -5.93
CA LEU A 253 16.84 -4.19 -5.47
C LEU A 253 16.33 -5.63 -5.27
N ARG A 254 16.97 -6.60 -5.93
CA ARG A 254 16.63 -8.03 -5.87
C ARG A 254 17.45 -8.76 -4.82
N ASP A 255 17.86 -8.08 -3.76
CA ASP A 255 18.32 -8.76 -2.55
C ASP A 255 17.13 -9.44 -1.87
N LEU A 256 17.36 -10.60 -1.26
CA LEU A 256 16.31 -11.34 -0.58
C LEU A 256 15.74 -10.53 0.59
N SER A 257 16.56 -9.74 1.28
CA SER A 257 16.11 -8.94 2.41
C SER A 257 15.11 -7.85 2.01
N ASN A 258 15.07 -7.44 0.73
CA ASN A 258 14.09 -6.52 0.15
C ASN A 258 12.82 -7.24 -0.36
N GLY A 259 12.64 -8.52 -0.08
CA GLY A 259 11.51 -9.29 -0.58
C GLY A 259 10.76 -10.06 0.49
N VAL A 260 9.48 -10.32 0.24
CA VAL A 260 8.60 -11.16 1.06
C VAL A 260 7.59 -11.89 0.18
N LEU A 261 7.26 -13.13 0.52
CA LEU A 261 6.27 -13.94 -0.20
C LEU A 261 4.85 -13.62 0.29
N LEU A 262 3.94 -13.18 -0.58
CA LEU A 262 2.55 -12.87 -0.22
C LEU A 262 1.56 -13.59 -1.13
N ARG A 263 0.37 -13.92 -0.61
CA ARG A 263 -0.76 -14.37 -1.45
C ARG A 263 -1.18 -13.23 -2.38
N SER A 264 -1.61 -13.51 -3.60
CA SER A 264 -1.87 -12.48 -4.62
C SER A 264 -2.81 -11.35 -4.16
N ASP A 265 -3.85 -11.65 -3.39
CA ASP A 265 -4.75 -10.64 -2.81
C ASP A 265 -4.05 -9.75 -1.76
N MET A 266 -3.20 -10.35 -0.92
CA MET A 266 -2.39 -9.62 0.07
C MET A 266 -1.31 -8.77 -0.58
N GLN A 267 -0.69 -9.24 -1.67
CA GLN A 267 0.23 -8.43 -2.46
C GLN A 267 -0.46 -7.20 -3.04
N ILE A 268 -1.63 -7.40 -3.68
CA ILE A 268 -2.42 -6.29 -4.23
C ILE A 268 -2.73 -5.27 -3.13
N ALA A 269 -3.22 -5.73 -1.99
CA ALA A 269 -3.50 -4.86 -0.84
C ALA A 269 -2.23 -4.15 -0.30
N PHE A 270 -1.10 -4.84 -0.27
CA PHE A 270 0.18 -4.29 0.15
C PHE A 270 0.61 -3.17 -0.79
N ASP A 271 0.57 -3.39 -2.11
CA ASP A 271 0.97 -2.42 -3.14
C ASP A 271 0.01 -1.23 -3.25
N PHE A 272 -1.27 -1.43 -2.94
CA PHE A 272 -2.23 -0.36 -2.73
C PHE A 272 -2.07 0.36 -1.38
N ARG A 273 -0.99 0.09 -0.63
CA ARG A 273 -0.66 0.76 0.65
C ARG A 273 -1.75 0.58 1.71
N GLN A 274 -2.54 -0.49 1.61
CA GLN A 274 -3.64 -0.73 2.55
C GLN A 274 -3.15 -1.16 3.93
N PHE A 275 -2.00 -1.81 3.98
CA PHE A 275 -1.37 -2.25 5.22
C PHE A 275 0.16 -2.22 5.12
N VAL A 276 0.80 -2.34 6.28
CA VAL A 276 2.25 -2.47 6.45
C VAL A 276 2.58 -3.53 7.50
N PHE A 277 3.80 -4.04 7.46
CA PHE A 277 4.39 -4.75 8.59
C PHE A 277 4.98 -3.74 9.55
N PHE A 278 4.43 -3.67 10.76
CA PHE A 278 4.86 -2.70 11.77
C PHE A 278 5.22 -3.40 13.09
N PRO A 279 6.30 -3.00 13.77
CA PRO A 279 6.68 -3.56 15.06
C PRO A 279 5.72 -3.10 16.16
N LYS A 280 5.15 -4.04 16.93
CA LYS A 280 4.27 -3.76 18.07
C LYS A 280 4.53 -4.72 19.22
N GLY A 281 4.61 -4.18 20.43
CA GLY A 281 5.02 -4.92 21.62
C GLY A 281 6.43 -5.50 21.49
N ASP A 282 6.75 -6.48 22.34
CA ASP A 282 8.03 -7.20 22.32
C ASP A 282 8.04 -8.39 21.34
N GLU A 283 6.87 -8.75 20.82
CA GLU A 283 6.63 -10.03 20.12
C GLU A 283 6.83 -9.96 18.61
N GLY A 284 7.30 -8.81 18.11
CA GLY A 284 7.76 -8.66 16.73
C GLY A 284 6.83 -7.83 15.84
N PHE A 285 6.66 -8.28 14.61
CA PHE A 285 5.93 -7.55 13.57
C PHE A 285 4.47 -8.00 13.49
N VAL A 286 3.59 -7.06 13.19
CA VAL A 286 2.18 -7.33 12.89
C VAL A 286 1.77 -6.72 11.56
N VAL A 287 0.67 -7.21 11.00
CA VAL A 287 -0.04 -6.53 9.90
C VAL A 287 -0.84 -5.37 10.47
N HIS A 288 -0.44 -4.13 10.17
CA HIS A 288 -1.19 -2.94 10.55
C HIS A 288 -1.86 -2.31 9.33
N MET A 289 -3.17 -2.12 9.42
CA MET A 289 -3.96 -1.50 8.36
C MET A 289 -3.81 0.03 8.43
N LEU A 290 -3.46 0.66 7.32
CA LEU A 290 -3.28 2.12 7.21
C LEU A 290 -4.54 2.83 6.71
N GLY A 291 -5.25 2.19 5.78
CA GLY A 291 -6.39 2.77 5.06
C GLY A 291 -7.75 2.54 5.73
N GLY A 292 -8.78 3.16 5.16
CA GLY A 292 -10.18 2.95 5.53
C GLY A 292 -10.70 1.56 5.18
N TYR A 293 -11.98 1.32 5.49
CA TYR A 293 -12.65 0.01 5.49
C TYR A 293 -12.22 -0.95 4.36
N THR A 294 -11.40 -1.92 4.74
CA THR A 294 -11.13 -3.15 4.00
C THR A 294 -11.78 -4.28 4.79
N PRO A 295 -13.09 -4.55 4.58
CA PRO A 295 -13.87 -5.44 5.44
C PRO A 295 -13.15 -6.76 5.68
N ASP A 296 -12.72 -7.38 4.60
CA ASP A 296 -12.23 -8.74 4.65
C ASP A 296 -10.81 -8.76 5.23
N ILE A 297 -9.90 -7.96 4.68
CA ILE A 297 -8.48 -7.97 5.06
C ILE A 297 -8.28 -7.39 6.46
N GLY A 298 -8.91 -6.25 6.76
CA GLY A 298 -8.75 -5.57 8.03
C GLY A 298 -9.32 -6.39 9.19
N GLN A 299 -10.52 -6.95 9.03
CA GLN A 299 -11.12 -7.82 10.04
C GLN A 299 -10.27 -9.06 10.29
N LEU A 300 -9.74 -9.69 9.23
CA LEU A 300 -9.01 -10.94 9.36
C LEU A 300 -7.59 -10.74 9.89
N HIS A 301 -6.90 -9.68 9.47
CA HIS A 301 -5.44 -9.60 9.63
C HIS A 301 -4.93 -8.42 10.46
N HIS A 302 -5.75 -7.42 10.80
CA HIS A 302 -5.26 -6.29 11.62
C HIS A 302 -4.67 -6.78 12.96
N ASN A 303 -3.46 -6.31 13.28
CA ASN A 303 -2.63 -6.69 14.42
C ASN A 303 -2.33 -8.19 14.54
N THR A 304 -2.44 -8.93 13.44
CA THR A 304 -1.99 -10.33 13.36
C THR A 304 -0.47 -10.39 13.29
N ARG A 305 0.14 -11.16 14.18
CA ARG A 305 1.60 -11.37 14.20
C ARG A 305 2.07 -12.03 12.91
N VAL A 306 3.23 -11.61 12.45
CA VAL A 306 3.91 -12.19 11.28
C VAL A 306 5.36 -12.50 11.60
N CYS A 307 5.85 -13.60 11.06
CA CYS A 307 7.26 -13.99 11.15
C CYS A 307 7.92 -13.72 9.81
N ILE A 308 8.76 -12.67 9.75
CA ILE A 308 9.49 -12.23 8.55
C ILE A 308 10.96 -11.93 8.89
N PRO A 309 11.71 -12.89 9.47
CA PRO A 309 12.99 -12.62 10.13
C PRO A 309 14.16 -12.38 9.15
N HIS A 310 13.92 -12.56 7.86
CA HIS A 310 14.89 -12.40 6.79
C HIS A 310 14.77 -11.05 6.07
N CYS A 311 13.81 -10.21 6.46
CA CYS A 311 13.56 -8.91 5.84
C CYS A 311 14.34 -7.82 6.58
N SER A 312 15.05 -6.97 5.84
CA SER A 312 15.83 -5.90 6.47
C SER A 312 14.91 -4.88 7.15
N LEU A 313 15.22 -4.51 8.39
CA LEU A 313 14.51 -3.43 9.10
C LEU A 313 14.50 -2.13 8.30
N ALA A 314 15.58 -1.83 7.58
CA ALA A 314 15.67 -0.63 6.76
C ALA A 314 14.66 -0.64 5.61
N PHE A 315 14.39 -1.81 5.01
CA PHE A 315 13.40 -1.94 3.94
C PHE A 315 11.98 -1.94 4.48
N LEU A 316 11.74 -2.52 5.66
CA LEU A 316 10.44 -2.42 6.35
C LEU A 316 10.12 -0.96 6.75
N TYR A 317 11.10 -0.22 7.27
CA TYR A 317 10.95 1.20 7.59
C TYR A 317 10.72 2.05 6.33
N SER A 318 11.47 1.77 5.26
CA SER A 318 11.28 2.45 3.96
C SER A 318 9.91 2.15 3.35
N ARG A 319 9.42 0.91 3.46
CA ARG A 319 8.06 0.55 3.05
C ARG A 319 7.03 1.36 3.83
N PHE A 320 7.21 1.49 5.15
CA PHE A 320 6.29 2.27 5.98
C PHE A 320 6.25 3.74 5.52
N ALA A 321 7.42 4.37 5.33
CA ALA A 321 7.52 5.73 4.80
C ALA A 321 6.84 5.87 3.42
N TRP A 322 7.15 4.97 2.48
CA TRP A 322 6.51 4.95 1.17
C TRP A 322 4.98 4.83 1.30
N SER A 323 4.49 3.98 2.20
CA SER A 323 3.05 3.72 2.32
C SER A 323 2.25 4.91 2.88
N ILE A 324 2.82 5.69 3.81
CA ILE A 324 2.10 6.79 4.48
C ILE A 324 2.19 8.14 3.75
N ILE A 325 3.24 8.38 2.95
CA ILE A 325 3.46 9.67 2.26
C ILE A 325 2.27 10.14 1.42
N PRO A 326 1.58 9.27 0.65
CA PRO A 326 0.38 9.68 -0.07
C PRO A 326 -0.77 10.18 0.82
N PHE A 327 -0.72 9.99 2.14
CA PHE A 327 -1.79 10.49 3.02
C PHE A 327 -1.73 12.01 3.19
N LEU A 328 -0.65 12.65 2.71
CA LEU A 328 -0.51 14.10 2.64
C LEU A 328 -1.34 14.75 1.54
N THR A 329 -1.91 14.00 0.59
CA THR A 329 -2.61 14.57 -0.58
C THR A 329 -3.71 15.56 -0.17
N GLY A 330 -4.41 15.33 0.95
CA GLY A 330 -5.41 16.26 1.48
C GLY A 330 -4.85 17.54 2.12
N PHE A 331 -3.62 17.51 2.64
CA PHE A 331 -2.89 18.69 3.09
C PHE A 331 -2.33 19.47 1.90
N LEU A 332 -1.72 18.77 0.95
CA LEU A 332 -1.12 19.35 -0.26
C LEU A 332 -2.16 19.91 -1.23
N SER A 333 -3.42 19.45 -1.24
CA SER A 333 -4.43 19.97 -2.18
C SER A 333 -5.03 21.35 -1.78
N ARG A 334 -4.49 22.03 -0.76
CA ARG A 334 -5.08 23.27 -0.21
C ARG A 334 -4.51 24.52 -0.89
N PRO A 335 -5.32 25.30 -1.63
CA PRO A 335 -4.82 26.36 -2.51
C PRO A 335 -4.42 27.67 -1.82
N ARG A 336 -4.57 27.78 -0.49
CA ARG A 336 -4.48 29.07 0.24
C ARG A 336 -3.42 29.13 1.33
N SER A 337 -2.83 28.01 1.71
CA SER A 337 -1.73 27.97 2.66
C SER A 337 -0.43 27.87 1.89
N SER A 338 0.46 28.85 2.06
CA SER A 338 1.87 28.59 1.82
C SER A 338 2.29 27.40 2.69
N GLN A 339 3.06 26.45 2.17
CA GLN A 339 3.52 25.26 2.88
C GLN A 339 5.05 25.19 2.81
N LEU A 340 5.68 24.96 3.96
CA LEU A 340 7.12 24.74 4.04
C LEU A 340 7.40 23.27 3.73
N VAL A 341 8.07 23.01 2.63
CA VAL A 341 8.30 21.65 2.12
C VAL A 341 9.79 21.38 1.94
N VAL A 342 10.17 20.11 1.99
CA VAL A 342 11.53 19.69 1.67
C VAL A 342 11.59 19.19 0.24
N ARG A 343 12.54 19.71 -0.55
CA ARG A 343 12.84 19.23 -1.91
C ARG A 343 14.26 18.72 -2.02
N SER A 344 14.42 17.64 -2.78
CA SER A 344 15.72 17.16 -3.25
C SER A 344 15.92 17.65 -4.68
N ARG A 345 17.03 18.34 -4.95
CA ARG A 345 17.38 18.73 -6.33
C ARG A 345 17.99 17.54 -7.05
N ASP A 346 17.43 17.16 -8.21
CA ASP A 346 17.81 15.96 -8.95
C ASP A 346 19.24 16.02 -9.52
N ASP A 347 19.78 17.23 -9.73
CA ASP A 347 21.08 17.50 -10.34
C ASP A 347 22.26 17.47 -9.35
N THR A 348 22.06 17.92 -8.12
CA THR A 348 23.12 18.04 -7.11
C THR A 348 22.90 17.13 -5.90
N GLY A 349 21.71 16.56 -5.74
CA GLY A 349 21.30 15.92 -4.50
C GLY A 349 21.28 16.88 -3.31
N GLU A 350 21.27 18.19 -3.54
CA GLU A 350 21.17 19.19 -2.49
C GLU A 350 19.72 19.26 -1.98
N ARG A 351 19.56 19.47 -0.67
CA ARG A 351 18.23 19.66 -0.09
C ARG A 351 17.94 21.13 0.09
N VAL A 352 16.77 21.53 -0.37
CA VAL A 352 16.28 22.88 -0.19
C VAL A 352 14.98 22.82 0.58
N ILE A 353 14.84 23.72 1.55
CA ILE A 353 13.56 23.97 2.20
C ILE A 353 12.91 25.12 1.43
N GLU A 354 11.74 24.86 0.88
CA GLU A 354 11.04 25.83 0.04
C GLU A 354 9.65 26.13 0.59
N GLU A 355 9.22 27.36 0.36
CA GLU A 355 7.88 27.80 0.69
C GLU A 355 7.02 27.77 -0.58
N VAL A 356 6.05 26.85 -0.62
CA VAL A 356 5.24 26.56 -1.80
C VAL A 356 3.78 26.94 -1.55
N THR A 357 3.26 27.86 -2.35
CA THR A 357 1.86 28.31 -2.28
C THR A 357 0.93 27.51 -3.20
N ASN A 358 1.47 26.91 -4.25
CA ASN A 358 0.72 26.07 -5.18
C ASN A 358 1.36 24.69 -5.31
N THR A 359 0.96 23.82 -4.39
CA THR A 359 1.42 22.44 -4.25
C THR A 359 0.90 21.51 -5.35
N PHE A 360 -0.08 21.93 -6.17
CA PHE A 360 -0.49 21.19 -7.38
C PHE A 360 0.61 21.16 -8.47
N LEU A 361 1.60 22.04 -8.36
CA LEU A 361 2.78 22.06 -9.24
C LEU A 361 3.91 21.15 -8.75
N LEU A 362 3.73 20.48 -7.60
CA LEU A 362 4.67 19.45 -7.16
C LEU A 362 4.52 18.24 -8.10
N PRO A 363 5.63 17.63 -8.56
CA PRO A 363 5.58 16.40 -9.32
C PRO A 363 4.85 15.35 -8.47
N SER A 364 3.58 15.14 -8.78
CA SER A 364 2.80 14.06 -8.20
C SER A 364 3.20 12.82 -8.99
N THR A 365 4.23 12.12 -8.55
CA THR A 365 4.47 10.72 -8.96
C THR A 365 3.45 9.79 -8.28
N GLU A 366 2.19 10.20 -8.26
CA GLU A 366 1.08 9.27 -8.19
C GLU A 366 0.92 8.71 -9.61
N ILE A 367 0.62 7.40 -9.76
CA ILE A 367 0.49 6.64 -11.04
C ILE A 367 1.76 5.87 -11.50
N ALA A 368 2.61 5.37 -10.60
CA ALA A 368 3.45 4.19 -10.93
C ALA A 368 2.83 2.85 -10.49
N SER A 369 1.71 2.89 -9.73
CA SER A 369 1.04 1.70 -9.16
C SER A 369 -0.17 1.22 -9.96
N GLN A 370 -0.47 1.81 -11.11
CA GLN A 370 -1.46 1.28 -12.06
C GLN A 370 -0.76 0.49 -13.17
N SER A 371 -0.10 -0.62 -12.81
CA SER A 371 0.29 -1.62 -13.80
C SER A 371 0.11 -3.01 -13.23
N THR A 372 -1.14 -3.47 -13.24
CA THR A 372 -1.42 -4.89 -13.41
C THR A 372 -0.69 -5.36 -14.68
N SER A 373 0.10 -6.41 -14.53
CA SER A 373 0.92 -7.01 -15.58
C SER A 373 0.17 -7.24 -16.89
N SER A 374 0.69 -6.69 -17.97
CA SER A 374 0.90 -7.47 -19.19
C SER A 374 2.21 -7.03 -19.81
N LYS A 375 3.21 -7.91 -19.79
CA LYS A 375 4.41 -7.82 -20.62
C LYS A 375 3.98 -7.65 -22.08
N SER A 376 3.91 -6.43 -22.59
CA SER A 376 4.13 -6.21 -24.03
C SER A 376 5.64 -6.17 -24.23
N ARG A 377 6.16 -7.12 -24.99
CA ARG A 377 7.55 -7.08 -25.47
C ARG A 377 7.77 -5.78 -26.24
N SER A 378 8.43 -4.81 -25.62
CA SER A 378 9.08 -3.72 -26.35
C SER A 378 10.23 -4.33 -27.15
N ARG A 379 10.17 -4.19 -28.47
CA ARG A 379 11.34 -4.32 -29.34
C ARG A 379 11.86 -2.91 -29.56
N ASP A 380 13.10 -2.69 -29.17
CA ASP A 380 13.86 -1.48 -29.46
C ASP A 380 13.84 -1.16 -30.96
N PHE A 381 13.51 0.08 -31.30
CA PHE A 381 14.14 0.80 -32.41
C PHE A 381 14.18 2.29 -32.06
N ALA A 382 15.39 2.83 -32.02
CA ALA A 382 15.68 4.24 -31.86
C ALA A 382 15.28 5.03 -33.12
N GLY A 383 14.75 6.22 -32.93
CA GLY A 383 14.45 7.19 -33.98
C GLY A 383 13.80 8.44 -33.40
N GLN A 384 14.55 9.52 -33.41
CA GLN A 384 14.36 10.83 -32.80
C GLN A 384 13.50 11.74 -33.71
N ASP A 385 12.48 12.43 -33.18
CA ASP A 385 12.24 13.87 -33.44
C ASP A 385 11.09 14.47 -32.59
N ASP A 386 11.24 15.77 -32.29
CA ASP A 386 10.37 16.64 -31.49
C ASP A 386 9.02 16.98 -32.15
N SER A 387 7.95 17.17 -31.34
CA SER A 387 7.06 18.34 -31.44
C SER A 387 5.91 18.35 -30.41
N ASP A 388 5.75 19.51 -29.77
CA ASP A 388 4.66 19.94 -28.89
C ASP A 388 3.27 19.86 -29.56
N ILE A 389 2.25 19.28 -28.90
CA ILE A 389 0.84 19.72 -29.05
C ILE A 389 0.06 19.57 -27.72
N GLU A 390 -0.60 20.68 -27.39
CA GLU A 390 -1.49 20.96 -26.26
C GLU A 390 -2.91 20.36 -26.40
N HIS A 391 -3.61 20.19 -25.27
CA HIS A 391 -5.08 20.22 -25.09
C HIS A 391 -5.96 19.10 -25.71
N ASN A 392 -6.54 18.24 -24.85
CA ASN A 392 -7.97 18.31 -24.47
C ASN A 392 -8.48 17.04 -23.75
N HIS A 393 -8.81 17.19 -22.46
CA HIS A 393 -9.61 16.21 -21.73
C HIS A 393 -11.09 16.32 -22.11
N ARG A 394 -11.65 15.30 -22.77
CA ARG A 394 -13.10 15.08 -22.83
C ARG A 394 -13.51 13.82 -22.09
N LYS A 395 -14.22 14.06 -20.97
CA LYS A 395 -15.04 13.12 -20.21
C LYS A 395 -15.89 12.24 -21.12
N ARG A 396 -15.74 10.91 -21.01
CA ARG A 396 -16.78 9.96 -21.45
C ARG A 396 -17.40 9.26 -20.24
N ARG A 397 -18.60 9.71 -19.89
CA ARG A 397 -19.58 9.02 -19.04
C ARG A 397 -19.88 7.66 -19.65
N ARG A 398 -19.71 6.56 -18.90
CA ARG A 398 -20.38 5.29 -19.21
C ARG A 398 -21.69 5.25 -18.43
N ILE A 399 -22.77 5.31 -19.21
CA ILE A 399 -24.15 5.09 -18.80
C ILE A 399 -24.32 3.59 -18.57
N CYS A 400 -24.78 3.22 -17.37
CA CYS A 400 -25.30 1.89 -17.07
C CYS A 400 -26.56 1.65 -17.89
N ARG A 401 -26.66 0.49 -18.54
CA ARG A 401 -27.93 -0.03 -19.05
C ARG A 401 -28.24 -1.31 -18.31
N ASP A 402 -29.24 -1.19 -17.45
CA ASP A 402 -30.00 -2.30 -16.88
C ASP A 402 -30.55 -3.18 -18.00
N SER A 403 -30.46 -4.49 -17.78
CA SER A 403 -31.34 -5.46 -18.43
C SER A 403 -31.57 -6.59 -17.45
N SER A 404 -32.62 -6.40 -16.67
CA SER A 404 -33.37 -7.42 -15.96
C SER A 404 -33.89 -8.48 -16.94
N SER A 405 -33.57 -9.75 -16.72
CA SER A 405 -34.46 -10.84 -17.10
C SER A 405 -34.51 -11.90 -15.99
N SER A 406 -35.72 -12.02 -15.45
CA SER A 406 -36.20 -13.02 -14.54
C SER A 406 -36.38 -14.36 -15.27
N HIS A 407 -35.84 -15.45 -14.73
CA HIS A 407 -36.45 -16.78 -14.90
C HIS A 407 -36.28 -17.64 -13.64
N SER A 408 -37.43 -18.09 -13.15
CA SER A 408 -37.63 -19.00 -12.03
C SER A 408 -37.60 -20.46 -12.48
N SER A 409 -37.02 -21.33 -11.67
CA SER A 409 -37.40 -22.75 -11.45
C SER A 409 -36.33 -23.32 -10.52
N ASP A 410 -36.59 -23.48 -9.23
CA ASP A 410 -37.36 -24.54 -8.57
C ASP A 410 -36.75 -25.95 -8.72
N SER A 411 -36.44 -26.50 -7.54
CA SER A 411 -36.46 -27.91 -7.14
C SER A 411 -35.28 -28.87 -7.40
N THR A 412 -34.85 -29.42 -6.26
CA THR A 412 -34.45 -30.81 -5.93
C THR A 412 -32.97 -31.21 -5.89
N LYS A 413 -32.55 -31.55 -4.67
CA LYS A 413 -31.38 -32.39 -4.33
C LYS A 413 -31.50 -33.79 -4.96
N PRO A 414 -30.39 -34.53 -5.10
CA PRO A 414 -30.16 -35.56 -4.09
C PRO A 414 -28.70 -35.73 -3.66
N SER A 415 -28.56 -36.25 -2.45
CA SER A 415 -27.35 -36.84 -1.88
C SER A 415 -26.87 -38.02 -2.73
N LEU A 416 -25.55 -38.21 -2.82
CA LEU A 416 -24.98 -39.55 -2.82
C LEU A 416 -23.59 -39.52 -2.18
N ASP A 417 -23.39 -40.58 -1.42
CA ASP A 417 -22.38 -40.87 -0.42
C ASP A 417 -21.35 -41.84 -1.03
N TYR A 418 -20.19 -41.98 -0.37
CA TYR A 418 -19.12 -42.98 -0.62
C TYR A 418 -18.35 -42.81 -1.97
N ASN A 419 -17.00 -42.80 -2.06
CA ASN A 419 -16.03 -43.68 -1.41
C ASN A 419 -14.62 -43.30 -1.89
N GLN A 420 -13.67 -43.42 -0.98
CA GLN A 420 -12.23 -43.33 -1.18
C GLN A 420 -11.69 -44.62 -1.84
N PRO A 421 -10.58 -44.55 -2.59
CA PRO A 421 -9.54 -45.53 -2.31
C PRO A 421 -8.12 -44.94 -2.33
N THR A 422 -7.40 -45.36 -1.29
CA THR A 422 -5.95 -45.35 -1.10
C THR A 422 -5.26 -46.38 -2.00
N PHE A 423 -4.16 -46.01 -2.68
CA PHE A 423 -3.03 -46.87 -3.05
C PHE A 423 -1.81 -45.96 -3.30
N ARG A 424 -0.87 -45.85 -2.36
CA ARG A 424 0.32 -46.69 -2.10
C ARG A 424 1.40 -46.61 -3.18
N ALA A 425 2.58 -46.18 -2.71
CA ALA A 425 3.83 -45.92 -3.41
C ALA A 425 4.43 -47.13 -4.13
N SER A 426 5.23 -46.83 -5.18
CA SER A 426 6.41 -47.61 -5.56
C SER A 426 7.44 -46.70 -6.22
N GLU A 427 8.68 -46.91 -5.81
CA GLU A 427 9.91 -46.21 -6.16
C GLU A 427 10.58 -46.78 -7.44
N VAL A 428 11.67 -46.10 -7.85
CA VAL A 428 12.80 -46.53 -8.71
C VAL A 428 12.44 -46.70 -10.20
N GLU A 429 13.15 -46.16 -11.20
CA GLU A 429 14.60 -46.28 -11.41
C GLU A 429 15.08 -45.33 -12.54
N THR A 430 16.35 -44.93 -12.39
CA THR A 430 17.21 -44.09 -13.23
C THR A 430 17.49 -44.62 -14.64
N ALA A 431 17.63 -43.72 -15.63
CA ALA A 431 18.59 -43.87 -16.72
C ALA A 431 18.93 -42.53 -17.42
N ASN A 432 20.23 -42.26 -17.55
CA ASN A 432 20.86 -41.17 -18.29
C ASN A 432 20.88 -41.43 -19.81
N ASN A 433 20.78 -40.38 -20.65
CA ASN A 433 21.84 -39.91 -21.59
C ASN A 433 21.34 -39.15 -22.85
N ILE A 434 21.91 -37.94 -23.03
CA ILE A 434 22.69 -37.40 -24.18
C ILE A 434 22.02 -37.20 -25.59
N HIS A 435 21.99 -35.91 -25.97
CA HIS A 435 22.14 -35.21 -27.29
C HIS A 435 21.21 -35.42 -28.52
N SER A 436 20.69 -34.27 -28.97
CA SER A 436 20.17 -33.76 -30.28
C SER A 436 20.68 -34.35 -31.62
N PRO A 437 20.19 -33.87 -32.81
CA PRO A 437 18.86 -33.43 -33.25
C PRO A 437 18.42 -34.08 -34.61
N ASN A 438 17.23 -33.71 -35.09
CA ASN A 438 16.65 -33.93 -36.44
C ASN A 438 15.68 -35.11 -36.62
N GLY A 439 14.48 -34.78 -37.10
CA GLY A 439 13.48 -35.73 -37.60
C GLY A 439 12.07 -35.41 -37.10
N VAL A 440 11.37 -34.51 -37.78
CA VAL A 440 9.92 -34.35 -37.62
C VAL A 440 9.27 -35.58 -38.26
N GLU A 441 8.97 -36.58 -37.45
CA GLU A 441 8.18 -37.74 -37.83
C GLU A 441 6.93 -37.77 -36.95
N THR A 442 5.78 -37.65 -37.60
CA THR A 442 4.44 -37.52 -37.02
C THR A 442 4.11 -38.77 -36.20
N ARG A 443 4.39 -38.76 -34.90
CA ARG A 443 3.96 -39.80 -33.97
C ARG A 443 2.47 -39.67 -33.69
N ILE A 444 1.69 -40.61 -34.22
CA ILE A 444 0.29 -40.85 -33.90
C ILE A 444 0.18 -41.17 -32.39
N PRO A 445 -0.59 -40.42 -31.57
CA PRO A 445 -0.81 -40.76 -30.17
C PRO A 445 -1.70 -42.00 -30.05
N PRO A 446 -1.43 -42.91 -29.10
CA PRO A 446 -2.21 -44.13 -28.92
C PRO A 446 -3.58 -43.83 -28.29
N HIS A 447 -4.62 -44.38 -28.93
CA HIS A 447 -6.00 -44.56 -28.44
C HIS A 447 -6.58 -43.47 -27.54
N LEU A 448 -7.09 -42.40 -28.18
CA LEU A 448 -8.05 -41.48 -27.55
C LEU A 448 -9.29 -42.26 -27.09
N SER A 449 -9.80 -41.94 -25.89
CA SER A 449 -11.05 -42.53 -25.40
C SER A 449 -12.22 -42.12 -26.30
N PRO A 450 -13.33 -42.88 -26.33
CA PRO A 450 -14.51 -42.52 -27.12
C PRO A 450 -15.04 -41.10 -26.83
N GLU A 451 -14.88 -40.63 -25.60
CA GLU A 451 -15.25 -39.26 -25.21
C GLU A 451 -14.30 -38.21 -25.79
N GLN A 452 -13.00 -38.49 -25.85
CA GLN A 452 -12.02 -37.58 -26.46
C GLN A 452 -12.23 -37.45 -27.97
N PHE A 453 -12.61 -38.53 -28.65
CA PHE A 453 -13.02 -38.46 -30.05
C PHE A 453 -14.23 -37.56 -30.26
N ARG A 454 -15.23 -37.68 -29.38
CA ARG A 454 -16.44 -36.85 -29.43
C ARG A 454 -16.13 -35.38 -29.16
N VAL A 455 -15.26 -35.09 -28.20
CA VAL A 455 -14.83 -33.71 -27.90
C VAL A 455 -14.04 -33.12 -29.07
N GLU A 456 -13.14 -33.88 -29.69
CA GLU A 456 -12.36 -33.41 -30.82
C GLU A 456 -13.23 -33.19 -32.08
N GLU A 457 -14.24 -34.04 -32.27
CA GLU A 457 -15.22 -33.86 -33.34
C GLU A 457 -16.06 -32.59 -33.15
N LEU A 458 -16.56 -32.35 -31.93
CA LEU A 458 -17.27 -31.11 -31.58
C LEU A 458 -16.37 -29.88 -31.74
N ARG A 459 -15.09 -29.99 -31.38
CA ARG A 459 -14.10 -28.92 -31.52
C ARG A 459 -13.87 -28.59 -33.00
N ARG A 460 -13.72 -29.60 -33.86
CA ARG A 460 -13.55 -29.41 -35.31
C ARG A 460 -14.79 -28.76 -35.93
N GLU A 461 -15.98 -29.22 -35.56
CA GLU A 461 -17.24 -28.67 -36.08
C GLU A 461 -17.47 -27.21 -35.63
N ALA A 462 -17.11 -26.88 -34.39
CA ALA A 462 -17.16 -25.51 -33.89
C ALA A 462 -16.16 -24.59 -34.63
N LEU A 463 -14.96 -25.08 -34.92
CA LEU A 463 -13.96 -24.34 -35.68
C LEU A 463 -14.37 -24.12 -37.14
N GLU A 464 -15.06 -25.08 -37.76
CA GLU A 464 -15.62 -24.90 -39.11
C GLU A 464 -16.75 -23.87 -39.13
N ARG A 465 -17.63 -23.87 -38.13
CA ARG A 465 -18.71 -22.85 -38.01
C ARG A 465 -18.21 -21.44 -37.73
N GLN A 466 -17.06 -21.30 -37.08
CA GLN A 466 -16.47 -20.00 -36.75
C GLN A 466 -15.60 -19.43 -37.88
N ARG A 467 -15.33 -20.20 -38.94
CA ARG A 467 -14.53 -19.73 -40.07
C ARG A 467 -15.40 -18.84 -40.98
N PRO A 468 -14.90 -17.66 -41.41
CA PRO A 468 -15.56 -16.85 -42.42
C PRO A 468 -15.74 -17.61 -43.74
N GLU A 469 -16.75 -17.25 -44.54
CA GLU A 469 -17.07 -17.93 -45.81
C GLU A 469 -15.90 -18.00 -46.81
N ASN A 470 -14.93 -17.09 -46.69
CA ASN A 470 -13.76 -17.00 -47.58
C ASN A 470 -12.48 -17.63 -47.01
N TYR A 471 -12.58 -18.44 -45.94
CA TYR A 471 -11.42 -19.06 -45.30
C TYR A 471 -10.82 -20.19 -46.17
N ASN A 472 -9.59 -19.99 -46.67
CA ASN A 472 -8.85 -20.99 -47.43
C ASN A 472 -7.81 -21.73 -46.55
N PRO A 473 -8.01 -23.03 -46.25
CA PRO A 473 -7.13 -23.79 -45.36
C PRO A 473 -5.77 -24.14 -45.96
N GLN A 474 -5.52 -23.89 -47.25
CA GLN A 474 -4.22 -24.14 -47.89
C GLN A 474 -3.35 -22.88 -48.05
N ARG A 475 -3.77 -21.73 -47.49
CA ARG A 475 -3.01 -20.48 -47.60
C ARG A 475 -1.82 -20.49 -46.61
N PRO A 476 -0.60 -20.10 -47.03
CA PRO A 476 0.57 -20.13 -46.13
C PRO A 476 0.39 -19.19 -44.93
N PRO A 477 0.97 -19.53 -43.76
CA PRO A 477 0.80 -18.73 -42.56
C PRO A 477 1.54 -17.39 -42.68
N TYR A 478 0.90 -16.34 -42.14
CA TYR A 478 1.41 -15.00 -41.83
C TYR A 478 2.76 -14.62 -42.44
N ASP A 479 2.74 -13.76 -43.46
CA ASP A 479 3.96 -13.12 -43.96
C ASP A 479 4.26 -11.88 -43.11
N ARG A 480 5.42 -11.89 -42.43
CA ARG A 480 5.86 -10.82 -41.53
C ARG A 480 6.07 -9.48 -42.25
N HIS A 481 6.11 -9.48 -43.58
CA HIS A 481 6.28 -8.29 -44.40
C HIS A 481 4.97 -7.71 -44.95
N ARG A 482 3.81 -8.33 -44.68
CA ARG A 482 2.53 -7.78 -45.12
C ARG A 482 2.06 -6.63 -44.21
N PRO A 483 1.59 -5.49 -44.77
CA PRO A 483 1.03 -4.40 -43.99
C PRO A 483 -0.17 -4.83 -43.13
N ALA A 484 -0.29 -4.24 -41.94
CA ALA A 484 -1.33 -4.63 -40.97
C ALA A 484 -2.76 -4.37 -41.44
N ILE A 485 -2.99 -3.33 -42.25
CA ILE A 485 -4.30 -3.03 -42.85
C ILE A 485 -4.76 -4.16 -43.76
N GLU A 486 -3.85 -4.66 -44.61
CA GLU A 486 -4.15 -5.75 -45.54
C GLU A 486 -4.43 -7.06 -44.78
N GLU A 487 -3.72 -7.33 -43.68
CA GLU A 487 -4.02 -8.48 -42.81
C GLU A 487 -5.39 -8.37 -42.12
N LEU A 488 -5.79 -7.16 -41.68
CA LEU A 488 -7.08 -6.92 -41.05
C LEU A 488 -8.25 -7.06 -42.04
N GLU A 489 -8.11 -6.53 -43.25
CA GLU A 489 -9.08 -6.72 -44.33
C GLU A 489 -9.21 -8.20 -44.72
N ILE A 490 -8.09 -8.94 -44.77
CA ILE A 490 -8.07 -10.39 -45.01
C ILE A 490 -8.78 -11.17 -43.89
N MET A 491 -8.79 -10.66 -42.66
CA MET A 491 -9.55 -11.22 -41.53
C MET A 491 -11.04 -10.82 -41.55
N GLY A 492 -11.50 -10.13 -42.60
CA GLY A 492 -12.89 -9.70 -42.76
C GLY A 492 -13.24 -8.44 -41.97
N VAL A 493 -12.24 -7.66 -41.55
CA VAL A 493 -12.43 -6.37 -40.89
C VAL A 493 -12.46 -5.28 -41.96
N GLU A 494 -13.64 -4.71 -42.23
CA GLU A 494 -13.75 -3.51 -43.08
C GLU A 494 -13.19 -2.30 -42.33
N ILE A 495 -12.07 -1.76 -42.81
CA ILE A 495 -11.52 -0.49 -42.33
C ILE A 495 -12.14 0.60 -43.21
N ARG A 496 -12.98 1.45 -42.60
CA ARG A 496 -13.53 2.62 -43.29
C ARG A 496 -12.57 3.78 -43.08
N ASP A 497 -11.96 4.24 -44.16
CA ASP A 497 -11.25 5.52 -44.17
C ASP A 497 -12.29 6.63 -43.96
N GLU A 498 -12.06 7.48 -42.95
CA GLU A 498 -12.89 8.67 -42.71
C GLU A 498 -12.75 9.60 -43.92
N LEU A 499 -13.74 9.55 -44.82
CA LEU A 499 -13.88 10.50 -45.91
C LEU A 499 -14.60 11.76 -45.42
N ASP A 500 -13.93 12.87 -45.68
CA ASP A 500 -14.46 14.16 -46.15
C ASP A 500 -15.53 14.85 -45.31
N ASP A 501 -15.07 15.76 -44.44
CA ASP A 501 -15.82 16.92 -43.96
C ASP A 501 -16.13 17.89 -45.13
N GLU A 502 -17.01 17.52 -46.04
CA GLU A 502 -17.76 18.48 -46.87
C GLU A 502 -19.23 18.03 -46.99
N ASP A 503 -20.01 18.41 -45.98
CA ASP A 503 -21.42 18.85 -46.02
C ASP A 503 -22.09 18.54 -44.67
N LEU A 504 -22.04 19.50 -43.73
CA LEU A 504 -23.13 19.89 -42.81
C LEU A 504 -22.74 21.03 -41.86
#